data_AF-A0A814CU57-F1
#
_entry.id   AF-A0A814CU57-F1
#
_cell.length_a   1.000
_cell.length_b   1.000
_cell.length_c   1.000
_cell.angle_alpha   90.00
_cell.angle_beta   90.00
_cell.angle_gamma   90.00
#
_symmetry.space_group_name_H-M   'P 1'
#
loop_
_entity.id
_entity.type
_entity.pdbx_description
1 polymer ?
#
loop_
_entity_poly.entity_id
_entity_poly.type
_entity_poly.pdbx_seq_one_letter_code
_entity_poly.pdbx_strand_id
1 'polypeptide(L)'
;MHFDSFFLYNTTIKYLPENVFINITFKSLMFQDNFQLTTIDKNAFSYFKNYVEVFETLNTNLSDSDTIFSIIQQFQYLRRLSMHNDRLKFIPNYAFNHTYLTHIWFGLEYSNKSQPIEKIGDYAFYNLPKLQFLRIFSPNLTKINKYSLAQRNRFILNNGISNMLEIYLGGEMLNSTSFELTSLSRFRNRFVFIRFYHTNITYFDENIFQPFLESNPSSLIDINPTNILFKCHCRSAWIQYDYFKNIDQIDNRVYGYRCWEYDFTKNCTIK
;
A
#
# COMPACT_ATOMS: atom_id res chain seq x y z
N MET A 1 -4.41 16.70 30.55
CA MET A 1 -3.09 16.05 30.77
C MET A 1 -2.59 15.49 29.45
N HIS A 2 -1.28 15.57 29.17
CA HIS A 2 -0.71 15.12 27.90
C HIS A 2 0.28 13.99 28.13
N PHE A 3 0.10 12.89 27.41
CA PHE A 3 0.97 11.73 27.45
C PHE A 3 1.49 11.43 26.05
N ASP A 4 2.67 10.81 25.97
CA ASP A 4 3.22 10.43 24.68
C ASP A 4 2.48 9.24 24.07
N SER A 5 2.02 8.27 24.87
CA SER A 5 1.45 7.03 24.33
C SER A 5 0.37 6.43 25.23
N PHE A 6 -0.65 5.87 24.60
CA PHE A 6 -1.60 4.95 25.19
C PHE A 6 -1.34 3.56 24.61
N PHE A 7 -1.12 2.58 25.49
CA PHE A 7 -0.89 1.19 25.11
C PHE A 7 -1.94 0.28 25.75
N LEU A 8 -2.82 -0.28 24.93
CA LEU A 8 -3.75 -1.32 25.35
C LEU A 8 -3.17 -2.67 24.96
N TYR A 9 -2.84 -3.49 25.95
CA TYR A 9 -2.16 -4.77 25.73
C TYR A 9 -2.90 -5.93 26.39
N ASN A 10 -3.16 -6.99 25.63
CA ASN A 10 -3.66 -8.27 26.12
C ASN A 10 -4.87 -8.14 27.07
N THR A 11 -5.88 -7.38 26.63
CA THR A 11 -7.11 -7.16 27.41
C THR A 11 -8.29 -7.94 26.84
N THR A 12 -9.32 -8.11 27.67
CA THR A 12 -10.62 -8.67 27.26
C THR A 12 -11.59 -7.61 26.76
N ILE A 13 -11.12 -6.38 26.49
CA ILE A 13 -11.97 -5.29 26.02
C ILE A 13 -12.49 -5.62 24.63
N LYS A 14 -13.81 -5.56 24.46
CA LYS A 14 -14.47 -5.82 23.17
C LYS A 14 -14.77 -4.57 22.37
N TYR A 15 -15.01 -3.47 23.07
CA TYR A 15 -15.47 -2.21 22.51
C TYR A 15 -14.81 -1.05 23.24
N LEU A 16 -14.31 -0.07 22.48
CA LEU A 16 -13.94 1.23 23.04
C LEU A 16 -15.09 2.22 22.81
N PRO A 17 -15.70 2.74 23.89
CA PRO A 17 -16.84 3.64 23.77
C PRO A 17 -16.44 5.03 23.28
N GLU A 18 -17.44 5.81 22.91
CA GLU A 18 -17.26 7.23 22.62
C GLU A 18 -16.56 7.94 23.78
N ASN A 19 -15.70 8.91 23.45
CA ASN A 19 -15.10 9.81 24.44
C ASN A 19 -14.38 9.10 25.60
N VAL A 20 -13.85 7.89 25.40
CA VAL A 20 -13.22 7.08 26.47
C VAL A 20 -12.05 7.78 27.18
N PHE A 21 -11.45 8.80 26.56
CA PHE A 21 -10.34 9.59 27.13
C PHE A 21 -10.69 11.08 27.29
N ILE A 22 -11.68 11.41 28.10
CA ILE A 22 -12.00 12.81 28.43
C ILE A 22 -10.82 13.45 29.19
N ASN A 23 -10.43 14.67 28.81
CA ASN A 23 -9.37 15.49 29.43
C ASN A 23 -7.93 14.92 29.37
N ILE A 24 -7.74 13.84 28.62
CA ILE A 24 -6.44 13.20 28.40
C ILE A 24 -6.15 13.19 26.90
N THR A 25 -4.88 13.39 26.55
CA THR A 25 -4.41 13.42 25.15
C THR A 25 -3.20 12.51 24.98
N PHE A 26 -3.10 11.86 23.82
CA PHE A 26 -2.01 10.95 23.47
C PHE A 26 -1.47 11.27 22.08
N LYS A 27 -0.13 11.19 21.90
CA LYS A 27 0.47 11.24 20.55
C LYS A 27 0.40 9.90 19.82
N SER A 28 0.52 8.79 20.55
CA SER A 28 0.51 7.44 19.99
C SER A 28 -0.59 6.59 20.60
N LEU A 29 -1.34 5.89 19.74
CA LEU A 29 -2.34 4.90 20.12
C LEU A 29 -1.87 3.52 19.64
N MET A 30 -1.67 2.60 20.57
CA MET A 30 -1.16 1.25 20.30
C MET A 30 -2.09 0.21 20.92
N PHE A 31 -2.61 -0.70 20.08
CA PHE A 31 -3.49 -1.80 20.48
C PHE A 31 -2.84 -3.11 20.09
N GLN A 32 -2.40 -3.90 21.07
CA GLN A 32 -1.69 -5.14 20.81
C GLN A 32 -2.27 -6.33 21.57
N ASP A 33 -2.42 -7.46 20.87
CA ASP A 33 -2.89 -8.74 21.42
C ASP A 33 -4.27 -8.65 22.07
N ASN A 34 -5.10 -7.70 21.63
CA ASN A 34 -6.49 -7.53 22.07
C ASN A 34 -7.43 -8.28 21.12
N PHE A 35 -7.34 -9.60 21.08
CA PHE A 35 -8.16 -10.42 20.18
C PHE A 35 -9.67 -10.29 20.43
N GLN A 36 -10.11 -9.76 21.57
CA GLN A 36 -11.55 -9.52 21.79
C GLN A 36 -12.03 -8.17 21.26
N LEU A 37 -11.12 -7.23 20.96
CA LEU A 37 -11.46 -5.90 20.49
C LEU A 37 -11.94 -5.96 19.04
N THR A 38 -13.25 -5.81 18.85
CA THR A 38 -13.91 -5.87 17.53
C THR A 38 -14.37 -4.51 17.03
N THR A 39 -14.55 -3.55 17.93
CA THR A 39 -15.15 -2.26 17.60
C THR A 39 -14.49 -1.13 18.37
N ILE A 40 -14.23 -0.02 17.70
CA ILE A 40 -13.88 1.27 18.31
C ILE A 40 -14.94 2.24 17.86
N ASP A 41 -15.55 2.95 18.80
CA ASP A 41 -16.50 4.00 18.46
C ASP A 41 -15.84 5.07 17.58
N LYS A 42 -16.55 5.57 16.57
CA LYS A 42 -16.05 6.62 15.68
C LYS A 42 -15.60 7.89 16.42
N ASN A 43 -16.16 8.13 17.61
CA ASN A 43 -15.89 9.27 18.46
C ASN A 43 -15.00 8.94 19.68
N ALA A 44 -14.43 7.73 19.77
CA ALA A 44 -13.59 7.32 20.91
C ALA A 44 -12.43 8.29 21.18
N PHE A 45 -11.88 8.91 20.14
CA PHE A 45 -10.71 9.79 20.20
C PHE A 45 -10.99 11.25 19.82
N SER A 46 -12.27 11.65 19.78
CA SER A 46 -12.74 12.96 19.28
C SER A 46 -12.03 14.15 19.94
N TYR A 47 -11.75 14.07 21.25
CA TYR A 47 -11.14 15.12 22.06
C TYR A 47 -9.68 15.41 21.72
N PHE A 48 -8.95 14.42 21.20
CA PHE A 48 -7.50 14.54 21.00
C PHE A 48 -7.03 14.05 19.63
N LYS A 49 -7.95 13.84 18.68
CA LYS A 49 -7.64 13.46 17.29
C LYS A 49 -6.56 14.34 16.64
N ASN A 50 -6.47 15.62 17.01
CA ASN A 50 -5.48 16.57 16.50
C ASN A 50 -4.08 16.42 17.14
N TYR A 51 -3.89 15.49 18.07
CA TYR A 51 -2.59 15.20 18.68
C TYR A 51 -2.01 13.84 18.24
N VAL A 52 -2.83 12.98 17.63
CA VAL A 52 -2.42 11.62 17.25
C VAL A 52 -1.48 11.69 16.04
N GLU A 53 -0.24 11.25 16.25
CA GLU A 53 0.80 11.11 15.23
C GLU A 53 1.02 9.65 14.82
N VAL A 54 0.64 8.70 15.68
CA VAL A 54 0.87 7.26 15.47
C VAL A 54 -0.38 6.47 15.85
N PHE A 55 -0.82 5.59 14.95
CA PHE A 55 -1.90 4.64 15.21
C PHE A 55 -1.46 3.24 14.80
N GLU A 56 -1.45 2.31 15.76
CA GLU A 56 -0.94 0.96 15.57
C GLU A 56 -1.91 -0.09 16.13
N THR A 57 -2.20 -1.10 15.32
CA THR A 57 -2.93 -2.29 15.72
C THR A 57 -2.14 -3.54 15.36
N LEU A 58 -2.07 -4.47 16.31
CA LEU A 58 -1.50 -5.80 16.10
C LEU A 58 -2.36 -6.81 16.84
N ASN A 59 -2.87 -7.82 16.13
CA ASN A 59 -3.64 -8.91 16.72
C ASN A 59 -4.90 -8.40 17.44
N THR A 60 -5.71 -7.61 16.74
CA THR A 60 -7.08 -7.29 17.17
C THR A 60 -8.09 -7.99 16.25
N ASN A 61 -9.39 -7.78 16.46
CA ASN A 61 -10.42 -8.31 15.57
C ASN A 61 -11.30 -7.19 14.97
N LEU A 62 -10.73 -5.99 14.82
CA LEU A 62 -11.38 -4.86 14.15
C LEU A 62 -11.73 -5.24 12.70
N SER A 63 -13.02 -5.23 12.36
CA SER A 63 -13.50 -5.73 11.06
C SER A 63 -14.26 -4.70 10.24
N ASP A 64 -14.82 -3.68 10.86
CA ASP A 64 -15.56 -2.62 10.19
C ASP A 64 -14.58 -1.63 9.54
N SER A 65 -14.31 -1.85 8.26
CA SER A 65 -13.34 -1.03 7.51
C SER A 65 -13.78 0.42 7.42
N ASP A 66 -15.06 0.70 7.14
CA ASP A 66 -15.56 2.07 7.01
C ASP A 66 -15.42 2.85 8.32
N THR A 67 -15.81 2.24 9.43
CA THR A 67 -15.67 2.88 10.75
C THR A 67 -14.19 3.15 11.07
N ILE A 68 -13.30 2.18 10.86
CA ILE A 68 -11.87 2.35 11.18
C ILE A 68 -11.22 3.43 10.31
N PHE A 69 -11.47 3.44 9.00
CA PHE A 69 -10.92 4.47 8.13
C PHE A 69 -11.52 5.85 8.44
N SER A 70 -12.79 5.94 8.87
CA SER A 70 -13.38 7.19 9.35
C SER A 70 -12.71 7.72 10.62
N ILE A 71 -12.25 6.83 11.52
CA ILE A 71 -11.46 7.21 12.71
C ILE A 71 -10.08 7.72 12.28
N ILE A 72 -9.39 6.98 11.42
CA ILE A 72 -8.04 7.32 10.94
C ILE A 72 -8.04 8.70 10.24
N GLN A 73 -9.06 9.00 9.44
CA GLN A 73 -9.21 10.30 8.77
C GLN A 73 -9.32 11.49 9.72
N GLN A 74 -9.72 11.28 10.97
CA GLN A 74 -9.80 12.35 11.97
C GLN A 74 -8.42 12.79 12.48
N PHE A 75 -7.38 11.97 12.32
CA PHE A 75 -6.04 12.22 12.85
C PHE A 75 -5.23 13.15 11.93
N GLN A 76 -5.44 14.46 12.03
CA GLN A 76 -4.85 15.46 11.12
C GLN A 76 -3.32 15.42 11.04
N TYR A 77 -2.66 15.03 12.14
CA TYR A 77 -1.20 15.01 12.26
C TYR A 77 -0.61 13.60 12.19
N LEU A 78 -1.38 12.60 11.74
CA LEU A 78 -0.90 11.22 11.61
C LEU A 78 0.34 11.15 10.71
N ARG A 79 1.39 10.52 11.21
CA ARG A 79 2.70 10.36 10.54
C ARG A 79 2.98 8.90 10.20
N ARG A 80 2.49 7.97 11.04
CA ARG A 80 2.64 6.53 10.86
C ARG A 80 1.33 5.80 11.16
N LEU A 81 1.00 4.85 10.28
CA LEU A 81 -0.13 3.94 10.44
C LEU A 81 0.34 2.52 10.23
N SER A 82 0.12 1.65 11.21
CA SER A 82 0.45 0.22 11.12
C SER A 82 -0.75 -0.59 11.58
N MET A 83 -1.19 -1.53 10.76
CA MET A 83 -2.34 -2.38 11.07
C MET A 83 -2.05 -3.82 10.65
N HIS A 84 -1.98 -4.70 11.64
CA HIS A 84 -1.55 -6.08 11.44
C HIS A 84 -2.48 -7.07 12.12
N ASN A 85 -2.88 -8.11 11.38
CA ASN A 85 -3.74 -9.16 11.89
C ASN A 85 -5.04 -8.67 12.54
N ASP A 86 -5.70 -7.72 11.88
CA ASP A 86 -7.10 -7.40 12.15
C ASP A 86 -7.98 -8.10 11.10
N ARG A 87 -9.24 -7.70 10.98
CA ARG A 87 -10.23 -8.31 10.08
C ARG A 87 -10.71 -7.35 8.99
N LEU A 88 -9.88 -6.37 8.62
CA LEU A 88 -10.22 -5.40 7.59
C LEU A 88 -10.25 -6.05 6.21
N LYS A 89 -11.38 -5.92 5.51
CA LYS A 89 -11.60 -6.56 4.20
C LYS A 89 -11.27 -5.66 3.02
N PHE A 90 -11.21 -4.35 3.21
CA PHE A 90 -10.91 -3.44 2.11
C PHE A 90 -10.32 -2.12 2.60
N ILE A 91 -9.62 -1.45 1.70
CA ILE A 91 -9.23 -0.04 1.85
C ILE A 91 -10.24 0.78 1.04
N PRO A 92 -11.02 1.69 1.64
CA PRO A 92 -12.08 2.42 0.96
C PRO A 92 -11.55 3.44 -0.05
N ASN A 93 -12.46 3.97 -0.86
CA ASN A 93 -12.17 5.10 -1.73
C ASN A 93 -11.78 6.32 -0.89
N TYR A 94 -10.76 7.06 -1.32
CA TYR A 94 -10.25 8.22 -0.58
C TYR A 94 -9.98 7.92 0.90
N ALA A 95 -9.51 6.70 1.22
CA ALA A 95 -9.28 6.23 2.59
C ALA A 95 -8.45 7.22 3.43
N PHE A 96 -7.53 7.95 2.82
CA PHE A 96 -6.64 8.87 3.52
C PHE A 96 -6.73 10.31 3.02
N ASN A 97 -6.52 11.23 3.96
CA ASN A 97 -6.48 12.67 3.72
C ASN A 97 -5.49 13.32 4.70
N HIS A 98 -4.20 12.96 4.57
CA HIS A 98 -3.18 13.26 5.58
C HIS A 98 -1.95 13.92 4.97
N THR A 99 -1.67 15.16 5.41
CA THR A 99 -0.53 15.94 4.90
C THR A 99 0.81 15.45 5.46
N TYR A 100 0.81 14.81 6.63
CA TYR A 100 2.01 14.42 7.36
C TYR A 100 2.30 12.92 7.37
N LEU A 101 1.40 12.10 6.80
CA LEU A 101 1.53 10.64 6.80
C LEU A 101 2.68 10.24 5.87
N THR A 102 3.67 9.55 6.45
CA THR A 102 4.90 9.14 5.76
C THR A 102 4.96 7.64 5.54
N HIS A 103 4.34 6.85 6.42
CA HIS A 103 4.43 5.40 6.35
C HIS A 103 3.09 4.73 6.66
N ILE A 104 2.75 3.74 5.83
CA ILE A 104 1.56 2.91 5.98
C ILE A 104 1.96 1.44 5.86
N TRP A 105 1.57 0.63 6.84
CA TRP A 105 1.78 -0.81 6.82
C TRP A 105 0.47 -1.56 7.06
N PHE A 106 0.08 -2.40 6.10
CA PHE A 106 -1.00 -3.36 6.24
C PHE A 106 -0.46 -4.79 6.10
N GLY A 107 -0.69 -5.59 7.14
CA GLY A 107 -0.31 -7.00 7.17
C GLY A 107 1.19 -7.25 7.34
N LEU A 108 1.53 -8.47 7.74
CA LEU A 108 2.90 -8.95 7.92
C LEU A 108 3.13 -10.05 6.90
N GLU A 109 4.32 -10.05 6.30
CA GLU A 109 4.77 -11.16 5.45
C GLU A 109 5.12 -12.35 6.36
N TYR A 110 4.84 -13.57 5.90
CA TYR A 110 5.20 -14.83 6.59
C TYR A 110 4.37 -15.23 7.82
N SER A 111 3.11 -14.81 7.93
CA SER A 111 2.25 -15.37 8.98
C SER A 111 0.81 -15.55 8.53
N ASN A 112 0.13 -16.54 9.10
CA ASN A 112 -1.33 -16.66 9.09
C ASN A 112 -2.04 -15.47 9.80
N LYS A 113 -1.27 -14.44 10.19
CA LYS A 113 -1.65 -13.25 10.92
C LYS A 113 -1.59 -12.02 9.99
N SER A 114 -2.17 -12.12 8.80
CA SER A 114 -2.22 -11.05 7.81
C SER A 114 -3.58 -10.35 7.80
N GLN A 115 -3.61 -9.09 7.35
CA GLN A 115 -4.88 -8.39 7.09
C GLN A 115 -5.60 -9.06 5.91
N PRO A 116 -6.89 -9.42 6.01
CA PRO A 116 -7.63 -10.08 4.93
C PRO A 116 -8.17 -9.08 3.90
N ILE A 117 -7.36 -8.09 3.50
CA ILE A 117 -7.76 -7.04 2.55
C ILE A 117 -7.96 -7.67 1.17
N GLU A 118 -9.18 -7.63 0.66
CA GLU A 118 -9.57 -8.19 -0.64
C GLU A 118 -9.39 -7.17 -1.77
N LYS A 119 -9.62 -5.87 -1.48
CA LYS A 119 -9.62 -4.79 -2.48
C LYS A 119 -9.07 -3.46 -1.96
N ILE A 120 -8.49 -2.68 -2.88
CA ILE A 120 -8.12 -1.28 -2.67
C ILE A 120 -9.03 -0.40 -3.53
N GLY A 121 -9.70 0.55 -2.89
CA GLY A 121 -10.64 1.48 -3.53
C GLY A 121 -9.97 2.53 -4.41
N ASP A 122 -10.79 3.22 -5.19
CA ASP A 122 -10.39 4.30 -6.08
C ASP A 122 -9.79 5.45 -5.27
N TYR A 123 -8.67 6.00 -5.73
CA TYR A 123 -8.03 7.16 -5.08
C TYR A 123 -7.74 6.97 -3.58
N ALA A 124 -7.64 5.72 -3.09
CA ALA A 124 -7.44 5.40 -1.68
C ALA A 124 -6.29 6.21 -1.05
N PHE A 125 -5.18 6.35 -1.78
CA PHE A 125 -3.95 7.02 -1.33
C PHE A 125 -3.74 8.42 -1.94
N TYR A 126 -4.79 9.04 -2.46
CA TYR A 126 -4.67 10.23 -3.32
C TYR A 126 -4.04 11.46 -2.65
N ASN A 127 -4.42 11.77 -1.42
CA ASN A 127 -3.97 12.99 -0.74
C ASN A 127 -2.91 12.71 0.35
N LEU A 128 -1.78 12.14 -0.06
CA LEU A 128 -0.67 11.75 0.82
C LEU A 128 0.69 12.30 0.35
N PRO A 129 0.87 13.63 0.32
CA PRO A 129 2.02 14.26 -0.34
C PRO A 129 3.39 13.93 0.29
N LYS A 130 3.42 13.40 1.52
CA LYS A 130 4.65 13.02 2.23
C LYS A 130 4.82 11.51 2.38
N LEU A 131 3.94 10.69 1.81
CA LEU A 131 4.04 9.23 1.93
C LEU A 131 5.33 8.75 1.29
N GLN A 132 6.22 8.13 2.04
CA GLN A 132 7.49 7.58 1.57
C GLN A 132 7.41 6.07 1.39
N PHE A 133 6.60 5.40 2.21
CA PHE A 133 6.52 3.96 2.25
C PHE A 133 5.07 3.49 2.38
N LEU A 134 4.67 2.59 1.48
CA LEU A 134 3.39 1.91 1.52
C LEU A 134 3.62 0.40 1.43
N ARG A 135 3.20 -0.35 2.44
CA ARG A 135 3.14 -1.81 2.37
C ARG A 135 1.70 -2.27 2.49
N ILE A 136 1.31 -3.12 1.55
CA ILE A 136 0.06 -3.86 1.59
C ILE A 136 0.41 -5.32 1.33
N PHE A 137 0.43 -6.11 2.40
CA PHE A 137 0.54 -7.55 2.32
C PHE A 137 -0.78 -8.17 2.78
N SER A 138 -1.50 -8.78 1.85
CA SER A 138 -2.75 -9.47 2.14
C SER A 138 -2.87 -10.70 1.23
N PRO A 139 -2.97 -11.92 1.79
CA PRO A 139 -3.17 -13.12 0.99
C PRO A 139 -4.46 -13.03 0.17
N ASN A 140 -5.41 -12.19 0.58
CA ASN A 140 -6.71 -12.06 -0.06
C ASN A 140 -6.79 -10.96 -1.13
N LEU A 141 -5.73 -10.19 -1.34
CA LEU A 141 -5.78 -9.04 -2.24
C LEU A 141 -5.94 -9.51 -3.69
N THR A 142 -7.15 -9.33 -4.23
CA THR A 142 -7.50 -9.72 -5.60
C THR A 142 -7.70 -8.53 -6.51
N LYS A 143 -7.91 -7.32 -5.96
CA LYS A 143 -8.31 -6.16 -6.75
C LYS A 143 -7.65 -4.84 -6.30
N ILE A 144 -7.05 -4.13 -7.25
CA ILE A 144 -6.51 -2.79 -7.12
C ILE A 144 -7.22 -1.92 -8.16
N ASN A 145 -8.11 -1.05 -7.69
CA ASN A 145 -8.97 -0.27 -8.56
C ASN A 145 -8.22 0.84 -9.33
N LYS A 146 -8.93 1.47 -10.28
CA LYS A 146 -8.47 2.66 -10.99
C LYS A 146 -7.99 3.75 -10.03
N TYR A 147 -6.83 4.32 -10.34
CA TYR A 147 -6.23 5.41 -9.58
C TYR A 147 -6.01 5.13 -8.08
N SER A 148 -6.07 3.88 -7.61
CA SER A 148 -5.91 3.55 -6.19
C SER A 148 -4.64 4.15 -5.58
N LEU A 149 -3.53 4.12 -6.34
CA LEU A 149 -2.21 4.58 -5.93
C LEU A 149 -1.85 5.98 -6.46
N ALA A 150 -2.79 6.69 -7.10
CA ALA A 150 -2.55 8.03 -7.63
C ALA A 150 -2.10 9.00 -6.54
N GLN A 151 -1.34 10.03 -6.91
CA GLN A 151 -0.90 11.10 -6.01
C GLN A 151 -1.46 12.45 -6.48
N ARG A 152 -2.00 13.24 -5.55
CA ARG A 152 -2.60 14.55 -5.86
C ARG A 152 -1.54 15.56 -6.30
N ASN A 153 -0.50 15.71 -5.48
CA ASN A 153 0.46 16.81 -5.62
C ASN A 153 1.69 16.35 -6.41
N ARG A 154 2.16 17.23 -7.31
CA ARG A 154 3.54 17.16 -7.79
C ARG A 154 4.43 17.53 -6.62
N PHE A 155 5.33 16.65 -6.23
CA PHE A 155 6.32 16.98 -5.22
C PHE A 155 7.51 17.66 -5.90
N ILE A 156 7.85 18.86 -5.43
CA ILE A 156 9.00 19.63 -5.91
C ILE A 156 10.15 19.36 -4.94
N LEU A 157 11.25 18.83 -5.46
CA LEU A 157 12.48 18.58 -4.71
C LEU A 157 13.09 19.93 -4.27
N ASN A 158 12.69 20.41 -3.10
CA ASN A 158 13.47 21.42 -2.40
C ASN A 158 14.43 20.66 -1.48
N ASN A 159 15.73 20.61 -1.83
CA ASN A 159 16.85 20.20 -0.98
C ASN A 159 17.31 18.72 -1.00
N GLY A 160 17.24 18.01 -2.14
CA GLY A 160 18.03 16.78 -2.33
C GLY A 160 17.64 15.55 -1.46
N ILE A 161 16.56 15.62 -0.69
CA ILE A 161 15.99 14.45 -0.01
C ILE A 161 15.32 13.55 -1.06
N SER A 162 15.67 12.26 -1.07
CA SER A 162 15.05 11.27 -1.95
C SER A 162 13.52 11.33 -1.81
N ASN A 163 12.84 11.71 -2.90
CA ASN A 163 11.39 11.78 -3.02
C ASN A 163 10.79 10.44 -3.50
N MET A 164 11.53 9.35 -3.33
CA MET A 164 11.07 8.03 -3.71
C MET A 164 9.81 7.67 -2.90
N LEU A 165 8.81 7.12 -3.57
CA LEU A 165 7.73 6.37 -2.95
C LEU A 165 8.03 4.89 -3.13
N GLU A 166 8.25 4.18 -2.04
CA GLU A 166 8.39 2.74 -2.05
C GLU A 166 7.03 2.08 -1.79
N ILE A 167 6.62 1.18 -2.70
CA ILE A 167 5.36 0.46 -2.61
C ILE A 167 5.65 -1.04 -2.60
N TYR A 168 5.29 -1.70 -1.51
CA TYR A 168 5.31 -3.15 -1.37
C TYR A 168 3.90 -3.69 -1.51
N LEU A 169 3.69 -4.53 -2.52
CA LEU A 169 2.44 -5.26 -2.73
C LEU A 169 2.72 -6.76 -2.65
N GLY A 170 1.96 -7.48 -1.84
CA GLY A 170 2.15 -8.91 -1.70
C GLY A 170 0.91 -9.66 -1.24
N GLY A 171 0.88 -10.96 -1.54
CA GLY A 171 -0.25 -11.82 -1.24
C GLY A 171 -0.54 -12.84 -2.32
N GLU A 172 -0.92 -14.05 -1.90
CA GLU A 172 -1.11 -15.20 -2.78
C GLU A 172 -2.22 -14.99 -3.81
N MET A 173 -3.28 -14.25 -3.50
CA MET A 173 -4.34 -13.95 -4.49
C MET A 173 -4.01 -12.78 -5.43
N LEU A 174 -2.92 -12.04 -5.19
CA LEU A 174 -2.50 -10.94 -6.06
C LEU A 174 -1.87 -11.51 -7.33
N ASN A 175 -2.53 -11.28 -8.47
CA ASN A 175 -2.14 -11.85 -9.75
C ASN A 175 -2.19 -10.80 -10.88
N SER A 176 -1.84 -11.21 -12.11
CA SER A 176 -1.73 -10.30 -13.26
C SER A 176 -3.02 -9.59 -13.67
N THR A 177 -4.19 -10.11 -13.27
CA THR A 177 -5.51 -9.50 -13.54
C THR A 177 -6.03 -8.64 -12.39
N SER A 178 -5.30 -8.59 -11.28
CA SER A 178 -5.71 -7.84 -10.09
C SER A 178 -5.66 -6.32 -10.27
N PHE A 179 -4.99 -5.82 -11.30
CA PHE A 179 -4.80 -4.40 -11.55
C PHE A 179 -5.85 -3.92 -12.55
N GLU A 180 -6.69 -2.97 -12.15
CA GLU A 180 -7.54 -2.27 -13.11
C GLU A 180 -6.68 -1.34 -13.99
N LEU A 181 -7.18 -1.06 -15.20
CA LEU A 181 -6.61 -0.03 -16.07
C LEU A 181 -6.49 1.28 -15.28
N THR A 182 -5.36 1.97 -15.39
CA THR A 182 -5.01 3.21 -14.66
C THR A 182 -4.76 3.07 -13.15
N SER A 183 -4.75 1.88 -12.58
CA SER A 183 -4.41 1.65 -11.16
C SER A 183 -3.03 2.20 -10.76
N LEU A 184 -2.05 2.10 -11.67
CA LEU A 184 -0.67 2.61 -11.53
C LEU A 184 -0.44 3.95 -12.24
N SER A 185 -1.46 4.80 -12.36
CA SER A 185 -1.35 6.08 -13.05
C SER A 185 -1.35 7.28 -12.09
N ARG A 186 -0.97 8.45 -12.61
CA ARG A 186 -1.02 9.75 -11.91
C ARG A 186 -0.11 9.83 -10.66
N PHE A 187 1.11 9.32 -10.75
CA PHE A 187 2.17 9.56 -9.76
C PHE A 187 2.81 10.96 -9.86
N ARG A 188 2.40 11.79 -10.83
CA ARG A 188 2.79 13.22 -10.94
C ARG A 188 4.30 13.44 -11.03
N ASN A 189 4.99 12.62 -11.82
CA ASN A 189 6.44 12.63 -12.02
C ASN A 189 7.24 12.36 -10.72
N ARG A 190 6.63 11.63 -9.78
CA ARG A 190 7.33 11.12 -8.61
C ARG A 190 8.08 9.83 -8.98
N PHE A 191 9.30 9.69 -8.48
CA PHE A 191 10.01 8.41 -8.53
C PHE A 191 9.27 7.41 -7.63
N VAL A 192 8.79 6.31 -8.21
CA VAL A 192 8.14 5.22 -7.49
C VAL A 192 8.90 3.92 -7.71
N PHE A 193 9.16 3.22 -6.61
CA PHE A 193 9.69 1.87 -6.63
C PHE A 193 8.62 0.88 -6.15
N ILE A 194 8.07 0.10 -7.06
CA ILE A 194 7.06 -0.92 -6.75
C ILE A 194 7.74 -2.28 -6.63
N ARG A 195 7.49 -2.99 -5.55
CA ARG A 195 7.99 -4.35 -5.34
C ARG A 195 6.84 -5.33 -5.09
N PHE A 196 6.94 -6.48 -5.75
CA PHE A 196 5.98 -7.57 -5.63
C PHE A 196 6.58 -8.74 -4.87
N TYR A 197 5.96 -9.15 -3.76
CA TYR A 197 6.43 -10.24 -2.90
C TYR A 197 5.34 -11.29 -2.68
N HIS A 198 5.67 -12.58 -2.80
CA HIS A 198 4.72 -13.68 -2.60
C HIS A 198 3.41 -13.48 -3.38
N THR A 199 3.54 -13.17 -4.67
CA THR A 199 2.40 -12.95 -5.56
C THR A 199 2.28 -14.09 -6.57
N ASN A 200 1.11 -14.21 -7.17
CA ASN A 200 0.83 -15.12 -8.28
C ASN A 200 0.76 -14.35 -9.62
N ILE A 201 1.57 -13.30 -9.77
CA ILE A 201 1.67 -12.54 -11.02
C ILE A 201 2.47 -13.36 -12.03
N THR A 202 1.88 -13.63 -13.19
CA THR A 202 2.49 -14.41 -14.28
C THR A 202 3.03 -13.54 -15.42
N TYR A 203 2.45 -12.37 -15.60
CA TYR A 203 2.83 -11.34 -16.58
C TYR A 203 2.49 -9.93 -16.07
N PHE A 204 3.10 -8.91 -16.65
CA PHE A 204 2.69 -7.50 -16.54
C PHE A 204 1.98 -7.04 -17.81
N ASP A 205 0.76 -6.51 -17.64
CA ASP A 205 -0.01 -5.93 -18.74
C ASP A 205 0.62 -4.61 -19.23
N GLU A 206 0.93 -4.55 -20.52
CA GLU A 206 1.54 -3.39 -21.16
C GLU A 206 0.75 -2.10 -20.88
N ASN A 207 -0.58 -2.14 -20.99
CA ASN A 207 -1.44 -0.96 -20.85
C ASN A 207 -1.47 -0.39 -19.42
N ILE A 208 -0.94 -1.13 -18.44
CA ILE A 208 -0.90 -0.73 -17.04
C ILE A 208 0.53 -0.35 -16.63
N PHE A 209 1.49 -1.22 -16.93
CA PHE A 209 2.85 -1.12 -16.39
C PHE A 209 3.79 -0.28 -17.26
N GLN A 210 3.61 -0.25 -18.59
CA GLN A 210 4.43 0.60 -19.46
C GLN A 210 4.16 2.10 -19.20
N PRO A 211 2.90 2.60 -19.17
CA PRO A 211 2.65 4.01 -18.85
C PRO A 211 3.14 4.42 -17.46
N PHE A 212 3.16 3.47 -16.51
CA PHE A 212 3.74 3.71 -15.19
C PHE A 212 5.25 4.00 -15.28
N LEU A 213 6.00 3.14 -15.96
CA LEU A 213 7.44 3.31 -16.13
C LEU A 213 7.78 4.53 -16.98
N GLU A 214 6.96 4.87 -17.98
CA GLU A 214 7.14 6.08 -18.80
C GLU A 214 6.84 7.37 -18.03
N SER A 215 6.04 7.31 -16.96
CA SER A 215 5.64 8.48 -16.20
C SER A 215 6.78 9.15 -15.42
N ASN A 216 7.85 8.42 -15.14
CA ASN A 216 9.08 8.92 -14.54
C ASN A 216 10.24 7.94 -14.86
N PRO A 217 11.36 8.40 -15.45
CA PRO A 217 12.44 7.52 -15.92
C PRO A 217 13.18 6.80 -14.77
N SER A 218 13.12 7.32 -13.55
CA SER A 218 13.72 6.67 -12.38
C SER A 218 12.82 5.61 -11.76
N SER A 219 11.55 5.50 -12.13
CA SER A 219 10.63 4.51 -11.56
C SER A 219 11.01 3.07 -11.92
N LEU A 220 10.86 2.19 -10.93
CA LEU A 220 11.33 0.81 -10.99
C LEU A 220 10.23 -0.16 -10.57
N ILE A 221 10.29 -1.37 -11.11
CA ILE A 221 9.52 -2.52 -10.67
C ILE A 221 10.49 -3.61 -10.23
N ASP A 222 10.26 -4.21 -9.07
CA ASP A 222 10.95 -5.41 -8.61
C ASP A 222 9.96 -6.57 -8.48
N ILE A 223 10.16 -7.59 -9.30
CA ILE A 223 9.51 -8.89 -9.17
C ILE A 223 10.41 -9.72 -8.28
N ASN A 224 10.08 -9.79 -6.99
CA ASN A 224 10.91 -10.51 -6.04
C ASN A 224 11.03 -12.00 -6.44
N PRO A 225 12.17 -12.67 -6.17
CA PRO A 225 12.34 -14.10 -6.45
C PRO A 225 11.29 -15.03 -5.83
N THR A 226 10.55 -14.55 -4.81
CA THR A 226 9.41 -15.25 -4.23
C THR A 226 8.23 -15.42 -5.19
N ASN A 227 8.11 -14.57 -6.22
CA ASN A 227 7.15 -14.79 -7.30
C ASN A 227 7.71 -15.78 -8.35
N ILE A 228 7.52 -17.06 -8.07
CA ILE A 228 7.98 -18.16 -8.91
C ILE A 228 7.17 -18.35 -10.20
N LEU A 229 6.00 -17.72 -10.30
CA LEU A 229 5.08 -17.89 -11.43
C LEU A 229 5.34 -16.88 -12.56
N PHE A 230 6.12 -15.84 -12.29
CA PHE A 230 6.51 -14.88 -13.31
C PHE A 230 7.49 -15.51 -14.32
N LYS A 231 6.98 -15.87 -15.50
CA LYS A 231 7.71 -16.57 -16.57
C LYS A 231 7.60 -15.81 -17.88
N CYS A 232 8.29 -16.29 -18.91
CA CYS A 232 8.28 -15.67 -20.24
C CYS A 232 6.90 -15.83 -20.86
N HIS A 233 6.13 -14.74 -20.81
CA HIS A 233 4.77 -14.67 -21.29
C HIS A 233 4.66 -13.57 -22.36
N CYS A 234 3.95 -13.82 -23.44
CA CYS A 234 3.84 -12.88 -24.57
C CYS A 234 3.34 -11.49 -24.17
N ARG A 235 2.43 -11.42 -23.19
CA ARG A 235 1.94 -10.15 -22.64
C ARG A 235 3.01 -9.30 -21.95
N SER A 236 4.19 -9.84 -21.69
CA SER A 236 5.34 -9.14 -21.11
C SER A 236 6.52 -9.04 -22.07
N ALA A 237 6.31 -9.32 -23.36
CA ALA A 237 7.33 -9.13 -24.40
C ALA A 237 7.74 -7.65 -24.53
N TRP A 238 6.81 -6.73 -24.26
CA TRP A 238 7.06 -5.28 -24.28
C TRP A 238 8.21 -4.85 -23.34
N ILE A 239 8.45 -5.58 -22.24
CA ILE A 239 9.53 -5.28 -21.29
C ILE A 239 10.90 -5.40 -21.96
N GLN A 240 11.08 -6.45 -22.77
CA GLN A 240 12.32 -6.68 -23.51
C GLN A 240 12.50 -5.63 -24.63
N TYR A 241 11.40 -5.25 -25.29
CA TYR A 241 11.41 -4.19 -26.30
C TYR A 241 11.78 -2.82 -25.71
N ASP A 242 11.19 -2.46 -24.57
CA ASP A 242 11.50 -1.24 -23.83
C ASP A 242 12.98 -1.19 -23.43
N TYR A 243 13.52 -2.32 -22.95
CA TYR A 243 14.93 -2.46 -22.61
C TYR A 243 15.86 -2.21 -23.81
N PHE A 244 15.61 -2.87 -24.95
CA PHE A 244 16.47 -2.72 -26.13
C PHE A 244 16.36 -1.36 -26.82
N LYS A 245 15.24 -0.64 -26.66
CA LYS A 245 15.10 0.71 -27.20
C LYS A 245 15.77 1.79 -26.36
N ASN A 246 15.88 1.58 -25.05
CA ASN A 246 16.36 2.58 -24.10
C ASN A 246 17.75 2.24 -23.55
N ILE A 247 18.58 1.49 -24.30
CA ILE A 247 19.92 1.03 -23.87
C ILE A 247 20.82 2.18 -23.36
N ASP A 248 20.65 3.39 -23.89
CA ASP A 248 21.43 4.57 -23.50
C ASP A 248 20.90 5.26 -22.22
N GLN A 249 19.77 4.82 -21.67
CA GLN A 249 19.08 5.43 -20.54
C GLN A 249 18.79 4.40 -19.42
N ILE A 250 19.83 4.10 -18.64
CA ILE A 250 19.75 3.52 -17.29
C ILE A 250 19.34 2.04 -17.24
N ASP A 251 19.97 1.35 -16.28
CA ASP A 251 19.81 -0.03 -15.87
C ASP A 251 18.37 -0.57 -15.93
N ASN A 252 18.28 -1.89 -16.16
CA ASN A 252 17.04 -2.67 -16.16
C ASN A 252 16.00 -2.17 -15.11
N ARG A 253 14.92 -1.55 -15.59
CA ARG A 253 13.85 -0.98 -14.74
C ARG A 253 12.86 -2.01 -14.20
N VAL A 254 12.95 -3.26 -14.67
CA VAL A 254 12.15 -4.39 -14.19
C VAL A 254 13.08 -5.46 -13.63
N TYR A 255 13.40 -5.33 -12.34
CA TYR A 255 14.20 -6.31 -11.61
C TYR A 255 13.45 -7.64 -11.45
N GLY A 256 14.22 -8.73 -11.47
CA GLY A 256 13.67 -10.08 -11.38
C GLY A 256 13.10 -10.65 -12.68
N TYR A 257 13.06 -9.88 -13.77
CA TYR A 257 12.70 -10.40 -15.09
C TYR A 257 13.77 -11.39 -15.59
N ARG A 258 13.36 -12.60 -15.99
CA ARG A 258 14.27 -13.70 -16.38
C ARG A 258 14.24 -14.04 -17.87
N CYS A 259 13.58 -13.21 -18.68
CA CYS A 259 13.26 -13.54 -20.08
C CYS A 259 14.04 -12.70 -21.09
N TRP A 260 15.21 -12.19 -20.70
CA TRP A 260 16.06 -11.35 -21.54
C TRP A 260 16.56 -12.06 -22.80
N GLU A 261 16.76 -13.38 -22.73
CA GLU A 261 17.21 -14.22 -23.84
C GLU A 261 16.04 -14.92 -24.57
N TYR A 262 14.80 -14.70 -24.13
CA TYR A 262 13.64 -15.36 -24.73
C TYR A 262 13.28 -14.67 -26.06
N ASP A 263 13.21 -15.47 -27.13
CA ASP A 263 12.81 -14.98 -28.45
C ASP A 263 11.28 -14.92 -28.55
N PHE A 264 10.71 -13.78 -28.19
CA PHE A 264 9.26 -13.55 -28.31
C PHE A 264 8.78 -13.49 -29.77
N THR A 265 9.65 -13.21 -30.75
CA THR A 265 9.23 -13.12 -32.16
C THR A 265 8.86 -14.48 -32.76
N LYS A 266 9.48 -15.55 -32.28
CA LYS A 266 9.17 -16.92 -32.70
C LYS A 266 8.02 -17.55 -31.92
N ASN A 267 7.90 -17.19 -30.64
CA ASN A 267 7.02 -17.89 -29.70
C ASN A 267 5.71 -17.15 -29.41
N CYS A 268 5.58 -15.89 -29.82
CA CYS A 268 4.36 -15.12 -29.69
C CYS A 268 3.77 -14.85 -31.06
N THR A 269 2.70 -15.56 -31.38
CA THR A 269 1.83 -15.16 -32.48
C THR A 269 1.08 -13.91 -32.03
N ILE A 270 1.43 -12.76 -32.61
CA ILE A 270 0.64 -11.54 -32.52
C ILE A 270 -0.76 -11.89 -33.06
N LYS A 271 -1.75 -11.93 -32.19
CA LYS A 271 -3.16 -12.02 -32.58
C LYS A 271 -3.82 -10.69 -32.27
#